data_AF-A0A4V3GUB0-F1
#
_entry.id   AF-A0A4V3GUB0-F1
#
_cell.length_a   1.000
_cell.length_b   1.000
_cell.length_c   1.000
_cell.angle_alpha   90.00
_cell.angle_beta   90.00
_cell.angle_gamma   90.00
#
_symmetry.space_group_name_H-M   'P 1'
#
loop_
_entity.id
_entity.type
_entity.pdbx_description
1 polymer ?
#
loop_
_entity_poly.entity_id
_entity_poly.type
_entity_poly.pdbx_seq_one_letter_code
_entity_poly.pdbx_strand_id
1 'polypeptide(L)'
;MNALLRGTRSQFLKTRKIDANEFLRPYKQLLSDIVTSAASLERALDLADGLYLAFGKKGYPVRFAPPDQKLQRAKIEERETVRHDRKYGQYGHGTIWSPLRPTIAYLGAIPIGLVLTEMTERATMRYQNGKYVRESTLNRRQGRSMLPSHSWTTEQDLPCGRFRLVAYSPHPGVEWQLTWQETSKRSFNREFGEVIRKLEGSAEELKALMDAADDEAARKKREQELQWERWRREEDKRSEAKARTESLQQLSDIMADWTKALSVEMFFVEAEKRMQMVDGERRVHLESRLRLARSMLGDLDPLSFIEQWVSPEERYQRKFKDE
;
A
#
# COMPACT_ATOMS: atom_id res chain seq x y z
N MET A 1 -6.41 -22.16 29.54
CA MET A 1 -6.83 -20.93 28.86
C MET A 1 -5.93 -19.73 29.20
N ASN A 2 -5.05 -19.42 28.26
CA ASN A 2 -4.15 -18.29 28.16
C ASN A 2 -4.95 -16.99 28.05
N ALA A 3 -4.43 -15.90 28.64
CA ALA A 3 -5.09 -14.60 28.66
C ALA A 3 -5.35 -14.02 27.25
N LEU A 4 -4.47 -14.28 26.27
CA LEU A 4 -4.61 -13.79 24.90
C LEU A 4 -5.84 -14.35 24.17
N LEU A 5 -6.32 -15.53 24.56
CA LEU A 5 -7.42 -16.22 23.90
C LEU A 5 -8.76 -16.06 24.64
N ARG A 6 -8.79 -15.33 25.76
CA ARG A 6 -10.02 -15.12 26.52
C ARG A 6 -11.02 -14.29 25.71
N GLY A 7 -12.20 -14.86 25.48
CA GLY A 7 -13.28 -14.19 24.76
C GLY A 7 -13.01 -13.95 23.27
N THR A 8 -11.95 -14.52 22.68
CA THR A 8 -11.64 -14.34 21.26
C THR A 8 -12.61 -15.07 20.35
N ARG A 9 -13.19 -16.20 20.80
CA ARG A 9 -14.18 -16.98 20.05
C ARG A 9 -15.30 -16.12 19.45
N SER A 10 -15.95 -15.30 20.27
CA SER A 10 -17.05 -14.43 19.83
C SER A 10 -16.58 -13.36 18.85
N GLN A 11 -15.32 -12.92 18.97
CA GLN A 11 -14.71 -11.95 18.05
C GLN A 11 -14.37 -12.57 16.69
N PHE A 12 -13.92 -13.83 16.68
CA PHE A 12 -13.69 -14.58 15.43
C PHE A 12 -14.99 -14.83 14.68
N LEU A 13 -16.07 -15.17 15.39
CA LEU A 13 -17.39 -15.38 14.81
C LEU A 13 -18.06 -14.09 14.32
N LYS A 14 -17.65 -12.92 14.84
CA LYS A 14 -17.99 -11.61 14.27
C LYS A 14 -17.16 -11.36 13.00
N THR A 15 -17.50 -12.11 11.97
CA THR A 15 -16.85 -12.16 10.67
C THR A 15 -17.62 -11.36 9.62
N ARG A 16 -16.92 -10.86 8.61
CA ARG A 16 -17.56 -10.29 7.41
C ARG A 16 -18.37 -11.35 6.68
N LYS A 17 -19.28 -10.94 5.77
CA LYS A 17 -20.02 -11.87 4.92
C LYS A 17 -19.02 -12.71 4.11
N ILE A 18 -18.99 -14.01 4.38
CA ILE A 18 -18.15 -15.00 3.71
C ILE A 18 -19.02 -16.01 2.98
N ASP A 19 -18.53 -16.53 1.87
CA ASP A 19 -19.17 -17.65 1.20
C ASP A 19 -18.94 -18.95 1.99
N ALA A 20 -19.79 -19.94 1.73
CA ALA A 20 -19.59 -21.26 2.30
C ALA A 20 -18.21 -21.79 1.88
N ASN A 21 -17.44 -22.29 2.85
CA ASN A 21 -16.09 -22.86 2.70
C ASN A 21 -14.93 -21.85 2.57
N GLU A 22 -15.08 -20.62 3.06
CA GLU A 22 -13.96 -19.69 3.26
C GLU A 22 -13.48 -19.65 4.72
N PHE A 23 -12.27 -19.13 4.95
CA PHE A 23 -11.79 -18.76 6.28
C PHE A 23 -12.58 -17.60 6.87
N LEU A 24 -12.62 -17.53 8.20
CA LEU A 24 -13.17 -16.42 8.93
C LEU A 24 -12.38 -15.14 8.62
N ARG A 25 -13.10 -14.02 8.51
CA ARG A 25 -12.57 -12.66 8.31
C ARG A 25 -13.11 -11.75 9.43
N PRO A 26 -12.62 -11.89 10.67
CA PRO A 26 -13.07 -11.11 11.82
C PRO A 26 -12.98 -9.59 11.57
N TYR A 27 -13.93 -8.82 12.09
CA TYR A 27 -13.84 -7.36 12.07
C TYR A 27 -12.70 -6.84 12.95
N LYS A 28 -12.48 -7.49 14.09
CA LYS A 28 -11.44 -7.11 15.05
C LYS A 28 -10.08 -7.46 14.48
N GLN A 29 -9.20 -6.46 14.37
CA GLN A 29 -7.85 -6.65 13.83
C GLN A 29 -6.82 -7.06 14.89
N LEU A 30 -7.11 -6.82 16.17
CA LEU A 30 -6.25 -7.24 17.29
C LEU A 30 -6.75 -8.58 17.85
N LEU A 31 -6.35 -9.65 17.18
CA LEU A 31 -6.61 -11.03 17.57
C LEU A 31 -5.34 -11.86 17.35
N SER A 32 -5.27 -13.03 17.99
CA SER A 32 -4.19 -13.99 17.74
C SER A 32 -4.14 -14.37 16.26
N ASP A 33 -2.94 -14.62 15.75
CA ASP A 33 -2.70 -14.94 14.34
C ASP A 33 -3.14 -16.37 14.04
N ILE A 34 -4.46 -16.53 13.92
CA ILE A 34 -5.14 -17.80 13.70
C ILE A 34 -5.98 -17.65 12.43
N VAL A 35 -5.65 -18.42 11.41
CA VAL A 35 -6.42 -18.53 10.17
C VAL A 35 -7.22 -19.82 10.25
N THR A 36 -8.55 -19.73 10.28
CA THR A 36 -9.42 -20.90 10.40
C THR A 36 -10.81 -20.64 9.83
N SER A 37 -11.47 -21.71 9.40
CA SER A 37 -12.87 -21.78 9.03
C SER A 37 -13.76 -21.79 10.28
N ALA A 38 -15.05 -21.52 10.08
CA ALA A 38 -16.02 -21.58 11.19
C ALA A 38 -16.09 -22.97 11.83
N ALA A 39 -15.93 -24.04 11.04
CA ALA A 39 -16.05 -25.42 11.49
C ALA A 39 -14.88 -25.84 12.40
N SER A 40 -13.67 -25.33 12.14
CA SER A 40 -12.45 -25.72 12.82
C SER A 40 -12.03 -24.75 13.94
N LEU A 41 -12.84 -23.71 14.22
CA LEU A 41 -12.49 -22.64 15.16
C LEU A 41 -12.20 -23.14 16.59
N GLU A 42 -13.03 -24.00 17.16
CA GLU A 42 -12.80 -24.52 18.52
C GLU A 42 -11.45 -25.22 18.62
N ARG A 43 -11.18 -26.11 17.65
CA ARG A 43 -9.93 -26.84 17.58
C ARG A 43 -8.74 -25.90 17.41
N ALA A 44 -8.88 -24.86 16.58
CA ALA A 44 -7.83 -23.85 16.40
C ALA A 44 -7.49 -23.13 17.71
N LEU A 45 -8.52 -22.75 18.47
CA LEU A 45 -8.36 -22.09 19.76
C LEU A 45 -7.72 -23.02 20.81
N ASP A 46 -8.11 -24.29 20.85
CA ASP A 46 -7.51 -25.27 21.76
C ASP A 46 -6.03 -25.54 21.42
N LEU A 47 -5.69 -25.68 20.14
CA LEU A 47 -4.30 -25.81 19.67
C LEU A 47 -3.47 -24.59 20.06
N ALA A 48 -3.99 -23.39 19.82
CA ALA A 48 -3.32 -22.14 20.19
C ALA A 48 -3.17 -22.01 21.72
N ASP A 49 -4.17 -22.42 22.50
CA ASP A 49 -4.11 -22.39 23.96
C ASP A 49 -3.00 -23.31 24.48
N GLY A 50 -2.97 -24.55 24.01
CA GLY A 50 -1.95 -25.53 24.35
C GLY A 50 -0.55 -25.04 24.00
N LEU A 51 -0.38 -24.46 22.81
CA LEU A 51 0.89 -23.89 22.35
C LEU A 51 1.34 -22.74 23.26
N TYR A 52 0.49 -21.73 23.47
CA TYR A 52 0.88 -20.55 24.25
C TYR A 52 1.14 -20.87 25.72
N LEU A 53 0.42 -21.85 26.29
CA LEU A 53 0.72 -22.36 27.63
C LEU A 53 2.05 -23.11 27.67
N ALA A 54 2.42 -23.87 26.62
CA ALA A 54 3.71 -24.55 26.54
C ALA A 54 4.88 -23.56 26.48
N PHE A 55 4.77 -22.49 25.70
CA PHE A 55 5.74 -21.39 25.69
C PHE A 55 5.84 -20.73 27.08
N GLY A 56 4.69 -20.42 27.69
CA GLY A 56 4.65 -19.83 29.03
C GLY A 56 5.33 -20.68 30.11
N LYS A 57 5.14 -22.01 30.08
CA LYS A 57 5.81 -22.95 31.01
C LYS A 57 7.34 -22.94 30.87
N LYS A 58 7.85 -22.60 29.69
CA LYS A 58 9.29 -22.46 29.41
C LYS A 58 9.84 -21.06 29.72
N GLY A 59 8.98 -20.14 30.16
CA GLY A 59 9.36 -18.75 30.43
C GLY A 59 9.38 -17.86 29.19
N TYR A 60 8.79 -18.29 28.08
CA TYR A 60 8.69 -17.51 26.85
C TYR A 60 7.31 -16.84 26.76
N PRO A 61 7.19 -15.54 27.04
CA PRO A 61 5.90 -14.87 27.01
C PRO A 61 5.42 -14.72 25.56
N VAL A 62 4.17 -15.13 25.33
CA VAL A 62 3.46 -14.87 24.07
C VAL A 62 2.61 -13.62 24.25
N ARG A 63 2.73 -12.66 23.33
CA ARG A 63 2.00 -11.39 23.32
C ARG A 63 1.78 -10.87 21.91
N PHE A 64 0.93 -9.87 21.74
CA PHE A 64 0.90 -9.13 20.48
C PHE A 64 2.18 -8.31 20.31
N ALA A 65 2.62 -8.12 19.07
CA ALA A 65 3.71 -7.20 18.77
C ALA A 65 3.44 -5.82 19.41
N PRO A 66 4.41 -5.25 20.13
CA PRO A 66 4.25 -3.95 20.73
C PRO A 66 4.26 -2.88 19.61
N PRO A 67 3.50 -1.79 19.75
CA PRO A 67 3.23 -0.85 18.66
C PRO A 67 4.44 0.01 18.26
N ASP A 68 5.41 0.13 19.16
CA ASP A 68 6.67 0.85 18.99
C ASP A 68 7.70 0.07 18.15
N GLN A 69 7.60 -1.27 18.13
CA GLN A 69 8.52 -2.11 17.37
C GLN A 69 8.02 -2.27 15.92
N LYS A 70 8.91 -2.10 14.95
CA LYS A 70 8.63 -2.25 13.51
C LYS A 70 8.58 -3.73 13.08
N LEU A 71 7.77 -4.52 13.77
CA LEU A 71 7.65 -5.96 13.53
C LEU A 71 6.55 -6.25 12.51
N GLN A 72 6.87 -7.05 11.50
CA GLN A 72 6.00 -7.35 10.38
C GLN A 72 5.57 -8.81 10.39
N ARG A 73 4.39 -9.10 9.84
CA ARG A 73 3.92 -10.46 9.63
C ARG A 73 4.51 -10.99 8.32
N ALA A 74 5.16 -12.15 8.35
CA ALA A 74 5.65 -12.79 7.13
C ALA A 74 4.49 -13.25 6.24
N LYS A 75 4.79 -13.44 4.95
CA LYS A 75 3.87 -14.11 4.03
C LYS A 75 3.84 -15.60 4.39
N ILE A 76 2.64 -16.07 4.74
CA ILE A 76 2.40 -17.46 5.16
C ILE A 76 1.66 -18.17 4.06
N GLU A 77 2.16 -19.35 3.66
CA GLU A 77 1.50 -20.23 2.71
C GLU A 77 0.43 -21.07 3.42
N GLU A 78 -0.82 -20.94 2.98
CA GLU A 78 -1.95 -21.70 3.51
C GLU A 78 -2.14 -23.06 2.82
N ARG A 79 -1.64 -23.24 1.59
CA ARG A 79 -1.92 -24.46 0.83
C ARG A 79 -1.20 -25.64 1.43
N GLU A 80 -1.92 -26.74 1.61
CA GLU A 80 -1.31 -27.97 2.09
C GLU A 80 -0.25 -28.46 1.09
N THR A 81 -0.63 -28.50 -0.19
CA THR A 81 0.26 -28.79 -1.31
C THR A 81 0.32 -27.56 -2.19
N VAL A 82 1.50 -26.97 -2.30
CA VAL A 82 1.73 -25.78 -3.14
C VAL A 82 1.61 -26.19 -4.60
N ARG A 83 0.68 -25.56 -5.30
CA ARG A 83 0.50 -25.68 -6.75
C ARG A 83 0.86 -24.36 -7.44
N HIS A 84 1.07 -24.41 -8.75
CA HIS A 84 1.34 -23.21 -9.54
C HIS A 84 0.18 -22.21 -9.44
N ASP A 85 -1.06 -22.70 -9.49
CA ASP A 85 -2.27 -21.89 -9.38
C ASP A 85 -2.82 -21.88 -7.95
N ARG A 86 -3.24 -20.70 -7.48
CA ARG A 86 -3.99 -20.54 -6.23
C ARG A 86 -5.46 -20.31 -6.59
N LYS A 87 -6.39 -21.10 -6.03
CA LYS A 87 -7.83 -20.99 -6.30
C LYS A 87 -8.61 -20.86 -5.00
N TYR A 88 -8.18 -19.94 -4.14
CA TYR A 88 -8.83 -19.67 -2.87
C TYR A 88 -9.85 -18.52 -3.01
N GLY A 89 -11.00 -18.66 -2.36
CA GLY A 89 -12.10 -17.69 -2.34
C GLY A 89 -12.85 -17.55 -3.67
N GLN A 90 -13.88 -16.71 -3.65
CA GLN A 90 -14.67 -16.41 -4.86
C GLN A 90 -13.76 -15.89 -5.99
N TYR A 91 -13.82 -16.52 -7.16
CA TYR A 91 -12.96 -16.25 -8.33
C TYR A 91 -11.46 -16.55 -8.18
N GLY A 92 -11.03 -17.25 -7.12
CA GLY A 92 -9.64 -17.69 -6.96
C GLY A 92 -8.65 -16.62 -6.47
N HIS A 93 -9.14 -15.41 -6.16
CA HIS A 93 -8.33 -14.28 -5.68
C HIS A 93 -8.69 -13.81 -4.26
N GLY A 94 -9.30 -14.69 -3.46
CA GLY A 94 -9.69 -14.37 -2.09
C GLY A 94 -8.50 -13.96 -1.22
N THR A 95 -8.67 -12.88 -0.46
CA THR A 95 -7.70 -12.46 0.57
C THR A 95 -8.00 -13.18 1.87
N ILE A 96 -6.96 -13.73 2.49
CA ILE A 96 -7.03 -14.33 3.82
C ILE A 96 -6.84 -13.23 4.86
N TRP A 97 -7.67 -13.24 5.89
CA TRP A 97 -7.54 -12.29 6.98
C TRP A 97 -6.24 -12.52 7.75
N SER A 98 -5.60 -11.43 8.16
CA SER A 98 -4.45 -11.43 9.07
C SER A 98 -4.64 -10.36 10.13
N PRO A 99 -4.06 -10.55 11.33
CA PRO A 99 -4.13 -9.53 12.37
C PRO A 99 -3.26 -8.32 12.00
N LEU A 100 -3.63 -7.14 12.50
CA LEU A 100 -2.83 -5.92 12.31
C LEU A 100 -1.48 -6.02 13.02
N ARG A 101 -1.44 -6.70 14.16
CA ARG A 101 -0.21 -6.94 14.93
C ARG A 101 0.00 -8.44 15.07
N PRO A 102 1.16 -8.97 14.66
CA PRO A 102 1.41 -10.40 14.75
C PRO A 102 1.45 -10.87 16.19
N THR A 103 1.17 -12.16 16.38
CA THR A 103 1.36 -12.82 17.68
C THR A 103 2.81 -13.25 17.79
N ILE A 104 3.49 -12.84 18.86
CA ILE A 104 4.94 -13.00 19.03
C ILE A 104 5.23 -13.73 20.32
N ALA A 105 6.10 -14.73 20.25
CA ALA A 105 6.77 -15.32 21.40
C ALA A 105 8.18 -14.72 21.53
N TYR A 106 8.57 -14.37 22.75
CA TYR A 106 9.92 -13.88 23.02
C TYR A 106 10.80 -15.00 23.59
N LEU A 107 11.82 -15.40 22.83
CA LEU A 107 12.89 -16.28 23.31
C LEU A 107 14.01 -15.39 23.83
N GLY A 108 13.95 -15.07 25.14
CA GLY A 108 14.78 -14.02 25.71
C GLY A 108 14.43 -12.66 25.09
N ALA A 109 15.37 -12.06 24.35
CA ALA A 109 15.16 -10.80 23.64
C ALA A 109 14.69 -10.98 22.18
N ILE A 110 14.71 -12.21 21.65
CA ILE A 110 14.47 -12.47 20.23
C ILE A 110 12.97 -12.64 19.98
N PRO A 111 12.33 -11.75 19.18
CA PRO A 111 10.93 -11.90 18.83
C PRO A 111 10.75 -12.95 17.73
N ILE A 112 9.86 -13.92 17.97
CA ILE A 112 9.47 -14.93 16.98
C ILE A 112 7.98 -14.81 16.72
N GLY A 113 7.60 -14.54 15.48
CA GLY A 113 6.20 -14.52 15.06
C GLY A 113 5.64 -15.93 15.00
N LEU A 114 4.41 -16.12 15.49
CA LEU A 114 3.70 -17.40 15.49
C LEU A 114 2.39 -17.25 14.74
N VAL A 115 2.17 -18.10 13.73
CA VAL A 115 0.90 -18.19 12.99
C VAL A 115 0.38 -19.62 13.03
N LEU A 116 -0.88 -19.79 13.43
CA LEU A 116 -1.58 -21.06 13.31
C LEU A 116 -2.58 -20.97 12.14
N THR A 117 -2.30 -21.68 11.05
CA THR A 117 -3.12 -21.64 9.84
C THR A 117 -3.76 -23.00 9.58
N GLU A 118 -5.08 -23.03 9.48
CA GLU A 118 -5.78 -24.14 8.86
C GLU A 118 -5.41 -24.20 7.38
N MET A 119 -4.97 -25.37 6.93
CA MET A 119 -4.52 -25.55 5.56
C MET A 119 -5.69 -25.63 4.60
N THR A 120 -5.41 -25.32 3.34
CA THR A 120 -6.36 -25.57 2.25
C THR A 120 -5.97 -26.80 1.43
N GLU A 121 -6.95 -27.60 1.04
CA GLU A 121 -6.82 -28.67 0.07
C GLU A 121 -7.60 -28.34 -1.21
N ARG A 122 -7.08 -28.78 -2.36
CA ARG A 122 -7.80 -28.64 -3.63
C ARG A 122 -8.94 -29.65 -3.67
N ALA A 123 -10.16 -29.16 -3.82
CA ALA A 123 -11.36 -29.98 -3.99
C ALA A 123 -12.13 -29.60 -5.26
N THR A 124 -12.74 -30.60 -5.90
CA THR A 124 -13.69 -30.37 -7.00
C THR A 124 -15.03 -29.97 -6.43
N MET A 125 -15.47 -28.76 -6.79
CA MET A 125 -16.77 -28.21 -6.47
C MET A 125 -17.69 -28.34 -7.68
N ARG A 126 -18.95 -28.66 -7.43
CA ARG A 126 -19.99 -28.72 -8.45
C ARG A 126 -21.01 -27.62 -8.16
N TYR A 127 -21.30 -26.83 -9.19
CA TYR A 127 -22.37 -25.85 -9.12
C TYR A 127 -23.73 -26.54 -9.32
N GLN A 128 -24.64 -26.39 -8.36
CA GLN A 128 -26.02 -26.87 -8.43
C GLN A 128 -26.95 -25.83 -7.81
N ASN A 129 -27.97 -25.40 -8.55
CA ASN A 129 -29.05 -24.55 -8.07
C ASN A 129 -28.58 -23.29 -7.29
N GLY A 130 -27.60 -22.56 -7.82
CA GLY A 130 -27.11 -21.34 -7.17
C GLY A 130 -26.02 -21.54 -6.12
N LYS A 131 -25.58 -22.78 -5.85
CA LYS A 131 -24.61 -23.10 -4.79
C LYS A 131 -23.51 -24.03 -5.28
N TYR A 132 -22.32 -23.85 -4.73
CA TYR A 132 -21.19 -24.76 -4.93
C TYR A 132 -21.18 -25.81 -3.83
N VAL A 133 -21.26 -27.08 -4.21
CA VAL A 133 -21.21 -28.23 -3.30
C VAL A 133 -20.01 -29.10 -3.65
N ARG A 134 -19.32 -29.60 -2.64
CA ARG A 134 -18.15 -30.47 -2.84
C ARG A 134 -18.58 -31.78 -3.48
N GLU A 135 -17.96 -32.14 -4.60
CA GLU A 135 -18.37 -33.30 -5.39
C GLU A 135 -18.28 -34.61 -4.59
N SER A 136 -17.28 -34.74 -3.71
CA SER A 136 -17.10 -35.92 -2.85
C SER A 136 -18.21 -36.10 -1.80
N THR A 137 -18.99 -35.06 -1.52
CA THR A 137 -20.13 -35.12 -0.56
C THR A 137 -21.44 -35.49 -1.25
N LEU A 138 -21.47 -35.53 -2.58
CA LEU A 138 -22.65 -35.93 -3.34
C LEU A 138 -22.77 -37.45 -3.34
N ASN A 139 -23.95 -37.97 -2.95
CA ASN A 139 -24.22 -39.40 -2.98
C ASN A 139 -24.18 -39.93 -4.41
N ARG A 140 -23.17 -40.75 -4.73
CA ARG A 140 -22.95 -41.38 -6.05
C ARG A 140 -24.14 -42.23 -6.54
N ARG A 141 -25.06 -42.60 -5.64
CA ARG A 141 -26.30 -43.37 -5.92
C ARG A 141 -27.40 -42.54 -6.59
N GLN A 142 -27.38 -41.21 -6.49
CA GLN A 142 -28.20 -40.35 -7.34
C GLN A 142 -27.43 -40.18 -8.66
N GLY A 143 -27.63 -41.15 -9.54
CA GLY A 143 -26.82 -41.37 -10.72
C GLY A 143 -26.74 -40.17 -11.66
N ARG A 144 -25.76 -40.26 -12.57
CA ARG A 144 -25.49 -39.35 -13.71
C ARG A 144 -26.72 -39.03 -14.61
N SER A 145 -27.88 -39.63 -14.33
CA SER A 145 -29.13 -39.56 -15.11
C SER A 145 -30.06 -38.39 -14.72
N MET A 146 -29.86 -37.72 -13.57
CA MET A 146 -30.63 -36.53 -13.15
C MET A 146 -29.73 -35.32 -12.89
N LEU A 147 -28.77 -35.06 -13.77
CA LEU A 147 -27.95 -33.84 -13.67
C LEU A 147 -28.73 -32.67 -14.27
N PRO A 148 -28.97 -31.57 -13.52
CA PRO A 148 -29.56 -30.36 -14.09
C PRO A 148 -28.70 -29.84 -15.25
N SER A 149 -29.32 -29.39 -16.33
CA SER A 149 -28.67 -28.91 -17.56
C SER A 149 -27.67 -27.76 -17.36
N HIS A 150 -27.70 -27.10 -16.18
CA HIS A 150 -26.86 -25.96 -15.82
C HIS A 150 -25.90 -26.27 -14.66
N SER A 151 -25.28 -27.47 -14.66
CA SER A 151 -24.25 -27.83 -13.68
C SER A 151 -22.87 -27.92 -14.33
N TRP A 152 -21.86 -27.29 -13.72
CA TRP A 152 -20.45 -27.42 -14.11
C TRP A 152 -19.59 -27.68 -12.87
N THR A 153 -18.38 -28.17 -13.10
CA THR A 153 -17.38 -28.38 -12.06
C THR A 153 -16.34 -27.27 -12.10
N THR A 154 -15.83 -26.93 -10.92
CA THR A 154 -14.70 -26.02 -10.74
C THR A 154 -13.79 -26.59 -9.67
N GLU A 155 -12.50 -26.29 -9.73
CA GLU A 155 -11.59 -26.61 -8.63
C GLU A 155 -11.48 -25.41 -7.69
N GLN A 156 -11.46 -25.67 -6.38
CA GLN A 156 -11.31 -24.62 -5.38
C GLN A 156 -10.41 -25.11 -4.23
N ASP A 157 -9.60 -24.21 -3.68
CA ASP A 157 -8.85 -24.44 -2.44
C ASP A 157 -9.77 -24.19 -1.25
N LEU A 158 -10.05 -25.25 -0.48
CA LEU A 158 -10.97 -25.21 0.65
C LEU A 158 -10.25 -25.52 1.97
N PRO A 159 -10.64 -24.89 3.09
CA PRO A 159 -10.19 -25.28 4.42
C PRO A 159 -10.41 -26.78 4.68
N CYS A 160 -9.36 -27.49 5.12
CA CYS A 160 -9.40 -28.95 5.28
C CYS A 160 -9.43 -29.45 6.73
N GLY A 161 -9.49 -28.54 7.71
CA GLY A 161 -9.52 -28.88 9.15
C GLY A 161 -8.20 -29.36 9.75
N ARG A 162 -7.12 -29.37 8.96
CA ARG A 162 -5.76 -29.68 9.42
C ARG A 162 -4.93 -28.40 9.54
N PHE A 163 -4.08 -28.34 10.55
CA PHE A 163 -3.36 -27.12 10.88
C PHE A 163 -1.88 -27.18 10.55
N ARG A 164 -1.32 -26.00 10.28
CA ARG A 164 0.09 -25.73 10.12
C ARG A 164 0.47 -24.64 11.12
N LEU A 165 1.48 -24.89 11.94
CA LEU A 165 2.16 -23.83 12.69
C LEU A 165 3.33 -23.34 11.87
N VAL A 166 3.42 -22.01 11.71
CA VAL A 166 4.59 -21.36 11.17
C VAL A 166 5.17 -20.43 12.22
N ALA A 167 6.45 -20.64 12.53
CA ALA A 167 7.26 -19.68 13.26
C ALA A 167 8.12 -18.91 12.25
N TYR A 168 8.22 -17.60 12.40
CA TYR A 168 8.95 -16.77 11.44
C TYR A 168 9.64 -15.59 12.13
N SER A 169 10.59 -14.98 11.43
CA SER A 169 11.21 -13.74 11.89
C SER A 169 10.28 -12.57 11.59
N PRO A 170 9.78 -11.84 12.61
CA PRO A 170 9.00 -10.65 12.38
C PRO A 170 9.88 -9.43 12.05
N HIS A 171 11.21 -9.59 12.01
CA HIS A 171 12.14 -8.52 11.71
C HIS A 171 12.12 -8.16 10.21
N PRO A 172 11.98 -6.88 9.85
CA PRO A 172 12.07 -6.47 8.45
C PRO A 172 13.40 -6.89 7.81
N GLY A 173 13.35 -7.39 6.59
CA GLY A 173 14.55 -7.82 5.85
C GLY A 173 15.08 -9.21 6.19
N VAL A 174 14.46 -9.93 7.14
CA VAL A 174 14.86 -11.32 7.47
C VAL A 174 13.82 -12.32 6.96
N GLU A 175 14.19 -13.10 5.95
CA GLU A 175 13.36 -14.18 5.42
C GLU A 175 13.66 -15.52 6.10
N TRP A 176 13.31 -15.64 7.38
CA TRP A 176 13.47 -16.89 8.15
C TRP A 176 12.11 -17.45 8.56
N GLN A 177 11.85 -18.72 8.27
CA GLN A 177 10.62 -19.42 8.63
C GLN A 177 10.86 -20.91 8.94
N LEU A 178 10.15 -21.42 9.95
CA LEU A 178 10.05 -22.84 10.28
C LEU A 178 8.59 -23.26 10.29
N THR A 179 8.31 -24.41 9.70
CA THR A 179 6.94 -24.92 9.52
C THR A 179 6.79 -26.30 10.13
N TRP A 180 5.67 -26.51 10.82
CA TRP A 180 5.20 -27.81 11.31
C TRP A 180 3.78 -28.05 10.80
N GLN A 181 3.55 -29.21 10.20
CA GLN A 181 2.30 -29.51 9.49
C GLN A 181 1.64 -30.76 10.06
N GLU A 182 0.34 -30.67 10.36
CA GLU A 182 -0.47 -31.85 10.67
C GLU A 182 -0.61 -32.77 9.45
N THR A 183 -0.43 -34.06 9.69
CA THR A 183 -0.71 -35.10 8.69
C THR A 183 -1.77 -36.05 9.21
N SER A 184 -2.32 -36.90 8.35
CA SER A 184 -3.35 -37.88 8.73
C SER A 184 -2.93 -38.84 9.86
N LYS A 185 -1.61 -39.01 10.09
CA LYS A 185 -1.05 -39.89 11.12
C LYS A 185 -0.45 -39.14 12.32
N ARG A 186 -0.29 -37.81 12.24
CA ARG A 186 0.51 -37.01 13.18
C ARG A 186 -0.30 -35.81 13.67
N SER A 187 -0.64 -35.81 14.96
CA SER A 187 -1.40 -34.74 15.61
C SER A 187 -0.47 -33.73 16.28
N PHE A 188 -0.70 -32.46 16.00
CA PHE A 188 0.17 -31.35 16.38
C PHE A 188 0.25 -31.10 17.90
N ASN A 189 -0.79 -31.49 18.65
CA ASN A 189 -0.91 -31.25 20.10
C ASN A 189 0.22 -31.85 20.95
N ARG A 190 0.87 -32.92 20.47
CA ARG A 190 1.89 -33.65 21.25
C ARG A 190 3.31 -33.13 21.01
N GLU A 191 3.48 -32.17 20.11
CA GLU A 191 4.79 -31.80 19.57
C GLU A 191 5.26 -30.42 19.98
N PHE A 192 4.47 -29.69 20.79
CA PHE A 192 4.85 -28.35 21.25
C PHE A 192 6.24 -28.30 21.91
N GLY A 193 6.63 -29.36 22.63
CA GLY A 193 7.98 -29.45 23.21
C GLY A 193 9.09 -29.61 22.17
N GLU A 194 8.83 -30.26 21.04
CA GLU A 194 9.77 -30.34 19.91
C GLU A 194 9.86 -29.02 19.16
N VAL A 195 8.72 -28.36 18.94
CA VAL A 195 8.64 -27.02 18.36
C VAL A 195 9.52 -26.05 19.14
N ILE A 196 9.31 -25.97 20.47
CA ILE A 196 10.06 -25.05 21.33
C ILE A 196 11.56 -25.38 21.31
N ARG A 197 11.95 -26.67 21.44
CA ARG A 197 13.36 -27.07 21.37
C ARG A 197 14.02 -26.69 20.04
N LYS A 198 13.31 -26.85 18.92
CA LYS A 198 13.82 -26.47 17.61
C LYS A 198 13.99 -24.95 17.50
N LEU A 199 13.06 -24.17 18.06
CA LEU A 199 13.18 -22.72 18.12
C LEU A 199 14.34 -22.25 19.01
N GLU A 200 14.53 -22.89 20.16
CA GLU A 200 15.68 -22.65 21.05
C GLU A 200 17.00 -22.89 20.29
N GLY A 201 17.11 -23.99 19.53
CA GLY A 201 18.29 -24.32 18.74
C GLY A 201 18.57 -23.37 17.57
N SER A 202 17.55 -22.71 17.02
CA SER A 202 17.70 -21.75 15.91
C SER A 202 17.80 -20.29 16.39
N ALA A 203 17.82 -20.03 17.70
CA ALA A 203 17.81 -18.68 18.24
C ALA A 203 19.07 -17.87 17.85
N GLU A 204 20.25 -18.49 17.90
CA GLU A 204 21.52 -17.82 17.55
C GLU A 204 21.61 -17.47 16.07
N GLU A 205 21.20 -18.40 15.19
CA GLU A 205 21.10 -18.19 13.75
C GLU A 205 20.16 -17.02 13.45
N LEU A 206 18.97 -17.02 14.06
CA LEU A 206 17.98 -15.96 13.86
C LEU A 206 18.52 -14.60 14.32
N LYS A 207 19.24 -14.55 15.45
CA LYS A 207 19.87 -13.31 15.92
C LYS A 207 20.89 -12.78 14.92
N ALA A 208 21.77 -13.64 14.40
CA ALA A 208 22.77 -13.25 13.41
C ALA A 208 22.14 -12.69 12.12
N LEU A 209 21.01 -13.27 11.67
CA LEU A 209 20.27 -12.76 10.53
C LEU A 209 19.64 -11.38 10.80
N MET A 210 19.13 -11.16 12.02
CA MET A 210 18.57 -9.86 12.42
C MET A 210 19.63 -8.76 12.46
N ASP A 211 20.78 -9.04 13.09
CA ASP A 211 21.89 -8.09 13.17
C ASP A 211 22.40 -7.70 11.77
N ALA A 212 22.53 -8.69 10.86
CA ALA A 212 22.93 -8.44 9.47
C ALA A 212 21.92 -7.59 8.69
N ALA A 213 20.62 -7.81 8.91
CA ALA A 213 19.56 -7.03 8.27
C ALA A 213 19.55 -5.58 8.75
N ASP A 214 19.79 -5.34 10.04
CA ASP A 214 19.93 -4.00 10.60
C ASP A 214 21.13 -3.25 10.02
N ASP A 215 22.28 -3.92 9.86
CA ASP A 215 23.47 -3.34 9.23
C ASP A 215 23.24 -2.97 7.75
N GLU A 216 22.54 -3.80 7.00
CA GLU A 216 22.15 -3.51 5.62
C GLU A 216 21.16 -2.33 5.55
N ALA A 217 20.16 -2.31 6.43
CA ALA A 217 19.19 -1.22 6.50
C ALA A 217 19.86 0.12 6.86
N ALA A 218 20.82 0.12 7.79
CA ALA A 218 21.59 1.30 8.16
C ALA A 218 22.48 1.81 7.01
N ARG A 219 23.05 0.90 6.19
CA ARG A 219 23.79 1.29 4.97
C ARG A 219 22.87 1.92 3.93
N LYS A 220 21.76 1.25 3.59
CA LYS A 220 20.77 1.77 2.61
C LYS A 220 20.20 3.12 3.03
N LYS A 221 19.90 3.32 4.31
CA LYS A 221 19.38 4.59 4.82
C LYS A 221 20.39 5.73 4.61
N ARG A 222 21.68 5.49 4.92
CA ARG A 222 22.75 6.47 4.69
C ARG A 222 22.90 6.82 3.22
N GLU A 223 22.87 5.81 2.34
CA GLU A 223 22.93 6.03 0.89
C GLU A 223 21.73 6.85 0.39
N GLN A 224 20.52 6.52 0.84
CA GLN A 224 19.30 7.24 0.48
C GLN A 224 19.34 8.70 0.96
N GLU A 225 19.82 8.96 2.18
CA GLU A 225 19.97 10.33 2.70
C GLU A 225 20.94 11.15 1.85
N LEU A 226 22.10 10.58 1.49
CA LEU A 226 23.08 11.23 0.61
C LEU A 226 22.51 11.50 -0.80
N GLN A 227 21.79 10.54 -1.37
CA GLN A 227 21.14 10.71 -2.68
C GLN A 227 20.04 11.78 -2.60
N TRP A 228 19.25 11.79 -1.53
CA TRP A 228 18.19 12.79 -1.32
C TRP A 228 18.75 14.20 -1.12
N GLU A 229 19.90 14.34 -0.45
CA GLU A 229 20.63 15.62 -0.37
C GLU A 229 21.14 16.10 -1.72
N ARG A 230 21.73 15.20 -2.53
CA ARG A 230 22.18 15.53 -3.88
C ARG A 230 21.00 15.97 -4.75
N TRP A 231 19.92 15.19 -4.74
CA TRP A 231 18.71 15.50 -5.50
C TRP A 231 18.10 16.85 -5.07
N ARG A 232 18.02 17.14 -3.76
CA ARG A 232 17.55 18.44 -3.26
C ARG A 232 18.40 19.61 -3.75
N ARG A 233 19.73 19.45 -3.78
CA ARG A 233 20.64 20.49 -4.31
C ARG A 233 20.51 20.66 -5.82
N GLU A 234 20.36 19.57 -6.57
CA GLU A 234 20.14 19.61 -8.02
C GLU A 234 18.80 20.26 -8.38
N GLU A 235 17.72 19.93 -7.66
CA GLU A 235 16.41 20.55 -7.85
C GLU A 235 16.39 22.04 -7.49
N ASP A 236 17.13 22.45 -6.45
CA ASP A 236 17.32 23.87 -6.11
C ASP A 236 17.99 24.63 -7.26
N LYS A 237 19.07 24.06 -7.84
CA LYS A 237 19.74 24.62 -9.02
C LYS A 237 18.85 24.67 -10.26
N ARG A 238 18.05 23.62 -10.50
CA ARG A 238 17.07 23.58 -11.60
C ARG A 238 15.99 24.64 -11.44
N SER A 239 15.49 24.81 -10.22
CA SER A 239 14.46 25.80 -9.90
C SER A 239 14.99 27.22 -10.05
N GLU A 240 16.22 27.49 -9.62
CA GLU A 240 16.90 28.78 -9.83
C GLU A 240 17.08 29.09 -11.33
N ALA A 241 17.59 28.12 -12.10
CA ALA A 241 17.77 28.28 -13.54
C ALA A 241 16.43 28.53 -14.25
N LYS A 242 15.39 27.78 -13.87
CA LYS A 242 14.03 27.95 -14.40
C LYS A 242 13.46 29.33 -14.07
N ALA A 243 13.55 29.78 -12.82
CA ALA A 243 13.09 31.09 -12.40
C ALA A 243 13.79 32.22 -13.17
N ARG A 244 15.10 32.10 -13.42
CA ARG A 244 15.85 33.03 -14.28
C ARG A 244 15.33 33.03 -15.71
N THR A 245 15.17 31.86 -16.33
CA THR A 245 14.68 31.77 -17.71
C THR A 245 13.28 32.33 -17.87
N GLU A 246 12.37 32.04 -16.93
CA GLU A 246 10.99 32.52 -17.00
C GLU A 246 10.89 34.03 -16.71
N SER A 247 11.71 34.56 -15.79
CA SER A 247 11.77 36.01 -15.55
C SER A 247 12.32 36.77 -16.76
N LEU A 248 13.37 36.24 -17.42
CA LEU A 248 13.91 36.82 -18.65
C LEU A 248 12.90 36.77 -19.80
N GLN A 249 12.18 35.66 -19.95
CA GLN A 249 11.12 35.54 -20.94
C GLN A 249 10.02 36.56 -20.67
N GLN A 250 9.57 36.67 -19.42
CA GLN A 250 8.55 37.67 -19.04
C GLN A 250 9.02 39.09 -19.35
N LEU A 251 10.28 39.43 -19.06
CA LEU A 251 10.83 40.74 -19.37
C LEU A 251 10.85 41.01 -20.88
N SER A 252 11.21 40.00 -21.69
CA SER A 252 11.18 40.10 -23.15
C SER A 252 9.76 40.33 -23.67
N ASP A 253 8.77 39.63 -23.11
CA ASP A 253 7.37 39.78 -23.49
C ASP A 253 6.85 41.18 -23.12
N ILE A 254 7.22 41.68 -21.93
CA ILE A 254 6.92 43.06 -21.48
C ILE A 254 7.54 44.10 -22.43
N MET A 255 8.80 43.92 -22.85
CA MET A 255 9.44 44.84 -23.81
C MET A 255 8.73 44.84 -25.17
N ALA A 256 8.26 43.67 -25.63
CA ALA A 256 7.50 43.57 -26.88
C ALA A 256 6.14 44.28 -26.77
N ASP A 257 5.45 44.15 -25.65
CA ASP A 257 4.16 44.80 -25.41
C ASP A 257 4.30 46.31 -25.19
N TRP A 258 5.35 46.76 -24.50
CA TRP A 258 5.73 48.18 -24.43
C TRP A 258 5.94 48.74 -25.84
N THR A 259 6.71 48.05 -26.69
CA THR A 259 6.98 48.52 -28.06
C THR A 259 5.69 48.65 -28.87
N LYS A 260 4.75 47.70 -28.73
CA LYS A 260 3.42 47.81 -29.34
C LYS A 260 2.67 49.02 -28.81
N ALA A 261 2.63 49.23 -27.50
CA ALA A 261 1.96 50.39 -26.89
C ALA A 261 2.54 51.73 -27.41
N LEU A 262 3.86 51.88 -27.46
CA LEU A 262 4.52 53.06 -28.05
C LEU A 262 4.16 53.23 -29.53
N SER A 263 4.12 52.15 -30.31
CA SER A 263 3.76 52.24 -31.73
C SER A 263 2.33 52.72 -31.95
N VAL A 264 1.41 52.35 -31.05
CA VAL A 264 0.01 52.82 -31.05
C VAL A 264 -0.05 54.31 -30.71
N GLU A 265 0.64 54.76 -29.66
CA GLU A 265 0.69 56.18 -29.30
C GLU A 265 1.33 57.04 -30.41
N MET A 266 2.45 56.59 -30.99
CA MET A 266 3.08 57.28 -32.13
C MET A 266 2.15 57.35 -33.35
N PHE A 267 1.36 56.31 -33.62
CA PHE A 267 0.36 56.33 -34.69
C PHE A 267 -0.66 57.45 -34.47
N PHE A 268 -1.18 57.61 -33.25
CA PHE A 268 -2.12 58.68 -32.93
C PHE A 268 -1.48 60.06 -33.06
N VAL A 269 -0.27 60.25 -32.53
CA VAL A 269 0.47 61.53 -32.64
C VAL A 269 0.73 61.90 -34.10
N GLU A 270 1.18 60.96 -34.92
CA GLU A 270 1.47 61.20 -36.34
C GLU A 270 0.17 61.41 -37.15
N ALA A 271 -0.91 60.69 -36.83
CA ALA A 271 -2.22 60.89 -37.45
C ALA A 271 -2.78 62.29 -37.15
N GLU A 272 -2.69 62.74 -35.90
CA GLU A 272 -3.09 64.10 -35.49
C GLU A 272 -2.24 65.17 -36.19
N LYS A 273 -0.92 64.96 -36.30
CA LYS A 273 -0.01 65.88 -36.99
C LYS A 273 -0.33 65.99 -38.49
N ARG A 274 -0.60 64.88 -39.17
CA ARG A 274 -0.99 64.89 -40.60
C ARG A 274 -2.36 65.52 -40.83
N MET A 275 -3.26 65.41 -39.86
CA MET A 275 -4.57 66.05 -39.92
C MET A 275 -4.52 67.58 -39.87
N GLN A 276 -3.44 68.18 -39.38
CA GLN A 276 -3.24 69.63 -39.46
C GLN A 276 -3.12 70.15 -40.90
N MET A 277 -2.84 69.27 -41.87
CA MET A 277 -2.72 69.60 -43.30
C MET A 277 -4.01 69.31 -44.10
N VAL A 278 -5.10 68.91 -43.45
CA VAL A 278 -6.39 68.58 -44.09
C VAL A 278 -7.46 69.52 -43.55
N ASP A 279 -8.16 70.24 -44.43
CA ASP A 279 -9.20 71.21 -44.04
C ASP A 279 -10.62 70.77 -44.44
N GLY A 280 -11.62 71.38 -43.80
CA GLY A 280 -13.05 71.20 -44.10
C GLY A 280 -13.72 70.00 -43.39
N GLU A 281 -14.89 69.58 -43.89
CA GLU A 281 -15.73 68.51 -43.30
C GLU A 281 -14.96 67.18 -43.09
N ARG A 282 -13.99 66.91 -43.96
CA ARG A 282 -13.14 65.71 -43.88
C ARG A 282 -12.31 65.67 -42.60
N ARG A 283 -11.83 66.82 -42.11
CA ARG A 283 -11.07 66.92 -40.86
C ARG A 283 -11.94 66.57 -39.65
N VAL A 284 -13.13 67.14 -39.58
CA VAL A 284 -14.11 66.91 -38.49
C VAL A 284 -14.49 65.43 -38.41
N HIS A 285 -14.71 64.78 -39.57
CA HIS A 285 -14.98 63.35 -39.60
C HIS A 285 -13.80 62.50 -39.08
N LEU A 286 -12.57 62.81 -39.50
CA LEU A 286 -11.37 62.09 -39.04
C LEU A 286 -11.09 62.30 -37.53
N GLU A 287 -11.32 63.49 -36.99
CA GLU A 287 -11.20 63.78 -35.54
C GLU A 287 -12.18 62.92 -34.73
N SER A 288 -13.43 62.80 -35.19
CA SER A 288 -14.42 61.95 -34.53
C SER A 288 -14.01 60.46 -34.52
N ARG A 289 -13.38 59.99 -35.60
CA ARG A 289 -12.91 58.61 -35.76
C ARG A 289 -11.68 58.32 -34.90
N LEU A 290 -10.71 59.23 -34.82
CA LEU A 290 -9.55 59.09 -33.95
C LEU A 290 -9.93 59.12 -32.47
N ARG A 291 -10.84 60.01 -32.06
CA ARG A 291 -11.34 60.05 -30.68
C ARG A 291 -12.02 58.73 -30.29
N LEU A 292 -12.84 58.16 -31.18
CA LEU A 292 -13.48 56.87 -30.95
C LEU A 292 -12.43 55.74 -30.83
N ALA A 293 -11.44 55.71 -31.74
CA ALA A 293 -10.36 54.73 -31.69
C ALA A 293 -9.54 54.81 -30.39
N ARG A 294 -9.23 56.02 -29.91
CA ARG A 294 -8.51 56.24 -28.63
C ARG A 294 -9.35 55.78 -27.43
N SER A 295 -10.65 56.06 -27.43
CA SER A 295 -11.56 55.59 -26.37
C SER A 295 -11.70 54.07 -26.30
N MET A 296 -11.55 53.37 -27.43
CA MET A 296 -11.61 51.91 -27.48
C MET A 296 -10.33 51.24 -26.97
N LEU A 297 -9.18 51.88 -27.14
CA LEU A 297 -7.87 51.32 -26.76
C LEU A 297 -7.51 51.61 -25.29
N GLY A 298 -8.09 52.65 -24.68
CA GLY A 298 -7.81 53.05 -23.31
C GLY A 298 -6.43 53.70 -23.15
N ASP A 299 -6.06 54.08 -21.92
CA ASP A 299 -4.70 54.55 -21.61
C ASP A 299 -3.76 53.35 -21.54
N LEU A 300 -2.85 53.27 -22.52
CA LEU A 300 -1.77 52.29 -22.57
C LEU A 300 -0.56 52.87 -21.82
N ASP A 301 -0.59 52.88 -20.49
CA ASP A 301 0.57 53.30 -19.69
C ASP A 301 1.69 52.25 -19.79
N PRO A 302 2.82 52.56 -20.45
CA PRO A 302 3.89 51.58 -20.61
C PRO A 302 4.56 51.18 -19.29
N LEU A 303 4.45 52.02 -18.24
CA LEU A 303 5.01 51.73 -16.92
C LEU A 303 4.22 50.63 -16.19
N SER A 304 2.93 50.47 -16.49
CA SER A 304 2.12 49.38 -15.92
C SER A 304 2.62 47.98 -16.30
N PHE A 305 3.33 47.85 -17.43
CA PHE A 305 3.89 46.56 -17.86
C PHE A 305 5.13 46.16 -17.04
N ILE A 306 5.99 47.12 -16.65
CA ILE A 306 7.17 46.80 -15.85
C ILE A 306 6.80 46.51 -14.39
N GLU A 307 5.74 47.11 -13.87
CA GLU A 307 5.21 46.79 -12.53
C GLU A 307 4.74 45.34 -12.38
N GLN A 308 4.42 44.67 -13.49
CA GLN A 308 4.01 43.26 -13.51
C GLN A 308 5.18 42.28 -13.62
N TRP A 309 6.40 42.78 -13.86
CA TRP A 309 7.59 41.95 -13.95
C TRP A 309 7.97 41.40 -12.58
N VAL A 310 8.21 40.09 -12.50
CA VAL A 310 8.68 39.42 -11.29
C VAL A 310 10.13 39.00 -11.49
N SER A 311 11.02 39.50 -10.63
CA SER A 311 12.45 39.20 -10.70
C SER A 311 12.72 37.72 -10.42
N PRO A 312 13.87 37.18 -10.86
CA PRO A 312 14.22 35.78 -10.59
C PRO A 312 14.26 35.44 -9.09
N GLU A 313 14.69 36.39 -8.27
CA GLU A 313 14.85 36.21 -6.82
C GLU A 313 13.50 36.25 -6.07
N GLU A 314 12.52 37.01 -6.58
CA GLU A 314 11.14 36.98 -6.09
C GLU A 314 10.40 35.71 -6.52
N ARG A 315 10.73 35.17 -7.71
CA ARG A 315 10.18 33.90 -8.19
C ARG A 315 10.72 32.69 -7.45
N TYR A 316 12.03 32.68 -7.16
CA TYR A 316 12.65 31.58 -6.44
C TYR A 316 13.87 32.04 -5.62
N GLN A 317 13.74 31.93 -4.30
CA GLN A 317 14.86 32.11 -3.40
C GLN A 317 15.59 30.77 -3.19
N ARG A 318 16.85 30.77 -3.60
CA ARG A 318 17.75 29.63 -3.49
C ARG A 318 17.89 29.17 -2.03
N LYS A 319 17.74 27.86 -1.79
CA LYS A 319 17.74 27.27 -0.44
C LYS A 319 19.11 26.77 -0.01
N PHE A 320 19.98 26.39 -0.94
CA PHE A 320 21.32 25.88 -0.64
C PHE A 320 22.39 26.77 -1.27
N LYS A 321 23.23 27.44 -0.48
CA LYS A 321 24.42 28.14 -1.01
C LYS A 321 25.41 27.12 -1.59
N ASP A 322 26.09 27.47 -2.68
CA ASP A 322 27.25 26.69 -3.12
C ASP A 322 28.33 26.82 -2.03
N GLU A 323 28.88 25.68 -1.60
CA GLU A 323 30.05 25.62 -0.71
C GLU A 323 31.33 26.04 -1.44
#